data_AF-A0A439SFE9-F1
#
_entry.id   AF-A0A439SFE9-F1
#
_cell.length_a   1.000
_cell.length_b   1.000
_cell.length_c   1.000
_cell.angle_alpha   90.00
_cell.angle_beta   90.00
_cell.angle_gamma   90.00
#
_symmetry.space_group_name_H-M   'P 1'
#
loop_
_entity.id
_entity.type
_entity.pdbx_description
1 polymer ?
#
loop_
_entity_poly.entity_id
_entity_poly.type
_entity_poly.pdbx_seq_one_letter_code
_entity_poly.pdbx_strand_id
1 'polypeptide(L)'
;LDPGDIWWRDWFIAAGLPVEELAKRPGSSMGAQAYEANAAIAGQGVAIVTAALFRAELADGRLIQPFDLVGDDGHAYWLVYPQARRNVPKIRAFREWILAEIAGQ
;
A
#
# COMPACT_ATOMS: atom_id res chain seq x y z
N LEU A 1 8.43 -10.64 -6.23
CA LEU A 1 8.86 -9.65 -5.21
C LEU A 1 9.82 -8.73 -5.93
N ASP A 2 9.74 -7.43 -5.68
CA ASP A 2 10.64 -6.44 -6.28
C ASP A 2 11.77 -6.12 -5.29
N PRO A 3 13.04 -6.51 -5.57
CA PRO A 3 14.17 -6.16 -4.71
C PRO A 3 14.50 -4.67 -4.68
N GLY A 4 14.03 -3.91 -5.68
CA GLY A 4 14.22 -2.46 -5.75
C GLY A 4 13.18 -1.68 -4.96
N ASP A 5 12.11 -2.34 -4.50
CA ASP A 5 11.08 -1.71 -3.70
C ASP A 5 11.52 -1.57 -2.23
N ILE A 6 11.49 -0.34 -1.74
CA ILE A 6 11.84 0.01 -0.36
C ILE A 6 10.98 -0.75 0.66
N TRP A 7 9.73 -1.06 0.31
CA TRP A 7 8.82 -1.76 1.22
C TRP A 7 9.26 -3.19 1.50
N TRP A 8 9.83 -3.89 0.50
CA TRP A 8 10.40 -5.22 0.73
C TRP A 8 11.62 -5.16 1.62
N ARG A 9 12.47 -4.15 1.45
CA ARG A 9 13.62 -3.92 2.33
C ARG A 9 13.18 -3.67 3.77
N ASP A 10 12.23 -2.77 3.98
CA ASP A 10 11.75 -2.42 5.32
C ASP A 10 11.03 -3.58 6.00
N TRP A 11 10.24 -4.35 5.24
CA TRP A 11 9.61 -5.56 5.74
C TRP A 11 10.64 -6.64 6.13
N PHE A 12 11.71 -6.84 5.34
CA PHE A 12 12.78 -7.77 5.69
C PHE A 12 13.50 -7.36 6.99
N ILE A 13 13.78 -6.06 7.14
CA ILE A 13 14.38 -5.52 8.39
C ILE A 13 13.44 -5.77 9.57
N ALA A 14 12.15 -5.47 9.44
CA ALA A 14 11.17 -5.68 10.49
C ALA A 14 10.95 -7.17 10.83
N ALA A 15 11.11 -8.05 9.84
CA ALA A 15 11.07 -9.50 9.99
C ALA A 15 12.35 -10.10 10.60
N GLY A 16 13.40 -9.30 10.81
CA GLY A 16 14.71 -9.77 11.29
C GLY A 16 15.48 -10.60 10.26
N LEU A 17 15.19 -10.40 8.97
CA LEU A 17 15.81 -11.13 7.87
C LEU A 17 16.95 -10.31 7.22
N PRO A 18 18.01 -10.98 6.72
CA PRO A 18 19.08 -10.32 5.99
C PRO A 18 18.57 -9.74 4.66
N VAL A 19 18.71 -8.43 4.48
CA VAL A 19 18.25 -7.72 3.28
C VAL A 19 19.05 -8.13 2.04
N GLU A 20 20.27 -8.63 2.22
CA GLU A 20 21.14 -9.11 1.15
C GLU A 20 20.53 -10.30 0.40
N GLU A 21 19.64 -11.06 1.05
CA GLU A 21 18.89 -12.14 0.41
C GLU A 21 17.83 -11.63 -0.57
N LEU A 22 17.35 -10.39 -0.40
CA LEU A 22 16.38 -9.79 -1.31
C LEU A 22 17.03 -9.55 -2.69
N ALA A 23 18.27 -9.06 -2.72
CA ALA A 23 19.02 -8.78 -3.95
C ALA A 23 19.36 -10.03 -4.78
N LYS A 24 19.32 -11.22 -4.16
CA LYS A 24 19.58 -12.50 -4.83
C LYS A 24 18.34 -13.04 -5.57
N ARG A 25 17.15 -12.46 -5.33
CA ARG A 25 15.90 -12.94 -5.93
C ARG A 25 15.67 -12.29 -7.30
N PRO A 26 15.06 -13.02 -8.26
CA PRO A 26 14.67 -12.43 -9.53
C PRO A 26 13.67 -11.29 -9.28
N GLY A 27 14.01 -10.11 -9.79
CA GLY A 27 13.19 -8.92 -9.64
C GLY A 27 11.96 -8.98 -10.54
N SER A 28 10.80 -8.73 -9.95
CA SER A 28 9.55 -8.47 -10.67
C SER A 28 9.05 -7.11 -10.20
N SER A 29 9.39 -6.08 -10.97
CA SER A 29 8.97 -4.70 -10.73
C SER A 29 7.83 -4.36 -11.68
N MET A 30 6.70 -3.92 -11.13
CA MET A 30 5.50 -3.59 -11.91
C MET A 30 5.06 -2.13 -11.73
N GLY A 31 5.76 -1.37 -10.88
CA GLY A 31 5.64 0.08 -10.74
C GLY A 31 4.35 0.59 -10.10
N ALA A 32 3.38 -0.28 -9.80
CA ALA A 32 2.18 0.06 -9.06
C ALA A 32 1.62 -1.14 -8.29
N GLN A 33 1.21 -0.89 -7.04
CA GLN A 33 0.63 -1.90 -6.14
C GLN A 33 -0.59 -2.62 -6.75
N ALA A 34 -1.36 -1.96 -7.62
CA ALA A 34 -2.49 -2.58 -8.31
C ALA A 34 -2.07 -3.75 -9.22
N TYR A 35 -0.96 -3.63 -9.94
CA TYR A 35 -0.46 -4.71 -10.77
C TYR A 35 0.13 -5.84 -9.93
N GLU A 36 0.85 -5.50 -8.87
CA GLU A 36 1.45 -6.47 -7.94
C GLU A 36 0.39 -7.30 -7.21
N ALA A 37 -0.67 -6.65 -6.73
CA ALA A 37 -1.83 -7.32 -6.15
C ALA A 37 -2.51 -8.26 -7.17
N ASN A 38 -2.72 -7.81 -8.41
CA ASN A 38 -3.33 -8.64 -9.45
C ASN A 38 -2.48 -9.87 -9.78
N ALA A 39 -1.15 -9.73 -9.82
CA ALA A 39 -0.25 -10.87 -10.01
C ALA A 39 -0.31 -11.84 -8.82
N ALA A 40 -0.38 -11.34 -7.59
CA ALA A 40 -0.56 -12.18 -6.40
C ALA A 40 -1.91 -12.93 -6.43
N ILE A 41 -3.01 -12.25 -6.78
CA ILE A 41 -4.34 -12.85 -6.98
C ILE A 41 -4.30 -13.94 -8.06
N ALA A 42 -3.53 -13.73 -9.13
CA ALA A 42 -3.33 -14.70 -10.21
C ALA A 42 -2.39 -15.86 -9.82
N GLY A 43 -1.91 -15.93 -8.58
CA GLY A 43 -1.02 -16.99 -8.09
C GLY A 43 0.43 -16.86 -8.57
N GLN A 44 0.84 -15.69 -9.05
CA GLN A 44 2.18 -15.44 -9.60
C GLN A 44 3.21 -14.99 -8.54
N GLY A 45 2.84 -15.01 -7.26
CA GLY A 45 3.74 -14.69 -6.16
C GLY A 45 3.04 -13.99 -5.00
N VAL A 46 3.80 -13.15 -4.31
CA VAL A 46 3.33 -12.33 -3.18
C VAL A 46 3.68 -10.86 -3.44
N ALA A 47 2.90 -9.96 -2.86
CA ALA A 47 3.04 -8.51 -3.00
C ALA A 47 3.01 -7.83 -1.62
N ILE A 48 3.71 -6.70 -1.48
CA ILE A 48 3.50 -5.78 -0.36
C ILE A 48 2.59 -4.67 -0.87
N VAL A 49 1.46 -4.49 -0.20
CA VAL A 49 0.45 -3.51 -0.60
C VAL A 49 -0.12 -2.79 0.60
N THR A 50 -0.66 -1.60 0.39
CA THR A 50 -1.46 -0.89 1.39
C THR A 50 -2.78 -1.64 1.59
N ALA A 51 -2.92 -2.39 2.69
CA ALA A 51 -4.09 -3.23 2.95
C ALA A 51 -5.43 -2.49 2.85
N ALA A 52 -5.47 -1.20 3.24
CA ALA A 52 -6.67 -0.37 3.15
C ALA A 52 -7.19 -0.19 1.70
N LEU A 53 -6.33 -0.30 0.69
CA LEU A 53 -6.72 -0.20 -0.73
C LEU A 53 -7.27 -1.51 -1.32
N PHE A 54 -7.03 -2.65 -0.65
CA PHE A 54 -7.39 -4.00 -1.12
C PHE A 54 -8.30 -4.73 -0.13
N ARG A 55 -9.11 -3.97 0.63
CA ARG A 55 -10.02 -4.53 1.65
C ARG A 55 -11.01 -5.53 1.08
N ALA A 56 -11.52 -5.30 -0.14
CA ALA A 56 -12.47 -6.20 -0.79
C ALA A 56 -11.81 -7.53 -1.13
N GLU A 57 -10.61 -7.50 -1.72
CA GLU A 57 -9.82 -8.69 -2.05
C GLU A 57 -9.47 -9.52 -0.81
N LEU A 58 -9.14 -8.85 0.30
CA LEU A 58 -8.87 -9.49 1.59
C LEU A 58 -10.15 -10.09 2.20
N ALA A 59 -11.27 -9.37 2.17
CA ALA A 59 -12.56 -9.85 2.68
C ALA A 59 -13.10 -11.04 1.87
N ASP A 60 -12.91 -11.03 0.55
CA ASP A 60 -13.31 -12.12 -0.35
C ASP A 60 -12.35 -13.31 -0.30
N GLY A 61 -11.21 -13.20 0.41
CA GLY A 61 -10.17 -14.23 0.45
C GLY A 61 -9.38 -14.41 -0.85
N ARG A 62 -9.53 -13.48 -1.81
CA ARG A 62 -8.72 -13.43 -3.05
C ARG A 62 -7.27 -13.04 -2.76
N LEU A 63 -7.08 -12.25 -1.71
CA LEU A 63 -5.78 -12.03 -1.06
C LEU A 63 -5.88 -12.50 0.39
N ILE A 64 -4.74 -12.95 0.92
CA ILE A 64 -4.58 -13.21 2.34
C ILE A 64 -3.36 -12.44 2.85
N GLN A 65 -3.39 -12.04 4.12
CA GLN A 65 -2.22 -11.52 4.82
C GLN A 65 -1.54 -12.69 5.55
N PRO A 66 -0.42 -13.23 5.04
CA PRO A 66 0.18 -14.45 5.61
C PRO A 66 0.92 -14.23 6.94
N PHE A 67 1.20 -12.98 7.31
CA PHE A 67 1.94 -12.62 8.52
C PHE A 67 1.28 -11.44 9.23
N ASP A 68 1.29 -11.42 10.56
CA ASP A 68 0.81 -10.26 11.34
C ASP A 68 1.72 -9.03 11.21
N LEU A 69 2.92 -9.19 10.65
CA LEU A 69 3.90 -8.13 10.45
C LEU A 69 3.44 -7.15 9.36
N VAL A 70 3.18 -5.91 9.76
CA VAL A 70 2.84 -4.79 8.88
C VAL A 70 4.00 -3.79 8.87
N GLY A 71 4.45 -3.40 7.68
CA GLY A 71 5.44 -2.34 7.53
C GLY A 71 4.81 -0.96 7.79
N ASP A 72 5.54 -0.11 8.51
CA ASP A 72 5.20 1.30 8.74
C ASP A 72 6.46 2.13 8.52
N ASP A 73 6.41 3.05 7.56
CA ASP A 73 7.50 3.97 7.25
C ASP A 73 7.19 5.41 7.69
N GLY A 74 6.09 5.61 8.43
CA GLY A 74 5.62 6.91 8.89
C GLY A 74 4.95 7.77 7.81
N HIS A 75 4.76 7.26 6.58
CA HIS A 75 4.03 7.95 5.53
C HIS A 75 2.53 7.62 5.57
N ALA A 76 1.73 8.55 5.07
CA ALA A 76 0.29 8.44 5.00
C ALA A 76 -0.23 9.01 3.67
N TYR A 77 -1.49 8.76 3.35
CA TYR A 77 -2.17 9.44 2.25
C TYR A 77 -2.63 10.82 2.70
N TRP A 78 -2.28 11.86 1.92
CA TRP A 78 -2.59 13.25 2.23
C TRP A 78 -3.55 13.86 1.22
N LEU A 79 -4.56 14.58 1.73
CA LEU A 79 -5.35 15.50 0.89
C LEU A 79 -4.63 16.84 0.82
N VAL A 80 -4.07 17.18 -0.35
CA VAL A 80 -3.24 18.37 -0.54
C VAL A 80 -3.95 19.42 -1.41
N TYR A 81 -3.93 20.67 -0.96
CA TYR A 81 -4.38 21.85 -1.71
C TYR A 81 -3.67 23.10 -1.18
N PRO A 82 -3.49 24.16 -2.00
CA PRO A 82 -2.88 25.40 -1.52
C PRO A 82 -3.66 25.98 -0.33
N GLN A 83 -2.97 26.37 0.73
CA GLN A 83 -3.59 26.89 1.96
C GLN A 83 -4.56 28.06 1.66
N ALA A 84 -4.18 28.95 0.75
CA ALA A 84 -5.01 30.08 0.32
C ALA A 84 -6.35 29.66 -0.31
N ARG A 85 -6.46 28.43 -0.82
CA ARG A 85 -7.66 27.90 -1.47
C ARG A 85 -8.51 27.01 -0.56
N ARG A 86 -8.15 26.89 0.73
CA ARG A 86 -8.82 26.03 1.73
C ARG A 86 -10.35 26.23 1.79
N ASN A 87 -10.82 27.46 1.58
CA ASN A 87 -12.23 27.83 1.70
C ASN A 87 -12.94 28.01 0.34
N VAL A 88 -12.29 27.70 -0.78
CA VAL A 88 -12.97 27.69 -2.09
C VAL A 88 -14.10 26.66 -2.02
N PRO A 89 -15.37 27.00 -2.37
CA PRO A 89 -16.52 26.15 -2.10
C PRO A 89 -16.37 24.69 -2.54
N LYS A 90 -15.88 24.45 -3.77
CA LYS A 90 -15.65 23.09 -4.28
C LYS A 90 -14.56 22.30 -3.53
N ILE A 91 -13.50 22.97 -3.06
CA ILE A 91 -12.42 22.32 -2.29
C ILE A 91 -12.92 21.98 -0.90
N ARG A 92 -13.63 22.91 -0.26
CA ARG A 92 -14.24 22.67 1.05
C ARG A 92 -15.23 21.50 0.99
N ALA A 93 -16.13 21.51 0.01
CA ALA A 93 -17.12 20.47 -0.18
C ALA A 93 -16.47 19.09 -0.39
N PHE A 94 -15.47 19.00 -1.28
CA PHE A 94 -14.75 17.74 -1.49
C PHE A 94 -14.00 17.26 -0.24
N ARG A 95 -13.32 18.17 0.48
CA ARG A 95 -12.62 17.82 1.72
C ARG A 95 -13.57 17.31 2.80
N GLU A 96 -14.70 17.98 2.99
CA GLU A 96 -15.70 17.58 3.99
C GLU A 96 -16.28 16.22 3.64
N TRP A 97 -16.63 16.01 2.36
CA TRP A 97 -17.12 14.74 1.86
C TRP A 97 -16.09 13.60 2.03
N ILE A 98 -14.86 13.75 1.52
CA ILE A 98 -13.87 12.65 1.55
C ILE A 98 -13.48 12.26 2.98
N LEU A 99 -13.40 13.22 3.90
CA LEU A 99 -13.13 12.93 5.31
C LEU A 99 -14.30 12.19 5.98
N ALA A 100 -15.54 12.49 5.59
CA ALA A 100 -16.71 11.76 6.07
C ALA A 100 -16.74 10.31 5.55
N GLU A 101 -16.39 10.09 4.27
CA GLU A 101 -16.29 8.74 3.70
C GLU A 101 -15.22 7.90 4.42
N ILE A 102 -14.06 8.48 4.73
CA ILE A 102 -12.97 7.77 5.44
C ILE A 102 -13.34 7.48 6.89
N ALA A 103 -14.05 8.39 7.57
CA ALA A 103 -14.48 8.18 8.95
C ALA A 103 -15.57 7.10 9.10
N GLY A 104 -16.27 6.76 8.01
CA GLY A 104 -17.27 5.69 7.97
C GLY A 104 -16.72 4.29 7.65
N GLN A 105 -15.40 4.14 7.47
CA GLN A 105 -14.69 2.88 7.18
C GLN A 105 -14.04 2.22 8.39
#